data_AF-A0A830DE49-F1
#
_entry.id   AF-A0A830DE49-F1
#
_cell.length_a   1.000
_cell.length_b   1.000
_cell.length_c   1.000
_cell.angle_alpha   90.00
_cell.angle_beta   90.00
_cell.angle_gamma   90.00
#
_symmetry.space_group_name_H-M   'P 1'
#
loop_
_entity.id
_entity.type
_entity.pdbx_description
1 polymer ?
#
loop_
_entity_poly.entity_id
_entity_poly.type
_entity_poly.pdbx_seq_one_letter_code
_entity_poly.pdbx_strand_id
1 'polypeptide(L)'
;DVSRTNAKKHLERYTHYYERWDTNDKSRKRALADLNTARDEHIDRLAHTQRATQVELKCVVEAWEQIVKCRRILKWSYAYGYYMSENESGKSDFFGHLLGEAENAVERLHHWAEKEMDKYLLAECVSEVVKVFHTKLTDLTLVTKTYFENLVRAWDNDLCGADNVVSESTESSRKRKDRKD
;
A
#
# COMPACT_ATOMS: atom_id res chain seq x y z
N ASP A 1 18.30 25.36 -27.72
CA ASP A 1 17.66 25.57 -26.41
C ASP A 1 16.53 24.58 -26.12
N VAL A 2 15.57 24.37 -27.03
CA VAL A 2 14.47 23.38 -26.91
C VAL A 2 14.94 21.93 -26.68
N SER A 3 16.04 21.52 -27.31
CA SER A 3 16.62 20.18 -27.09
C SER A 3 17.15 19.98 -25.66
N ARG A 4 17.69 21.04 -25.04
CA ARG A 4 18.18 21.00 -23.65
C ARG A 4 17.03 20.94 -22.65
N THR A 5 15.93 21.66 -22.89
CA THR A 5 14.73 21.58 -22.03
C THR A 5 14.01 20.25 -22.16
N ASN A 6 13.90 19.67 -23.36
CA ASN A 6 13.31 18.33 -23.56
C ASN A 6 14.15 17.24 -22.88
N ALA A 7 15.48 17.29 -23.03
CA ALA A 7 16.38 16.36 -22.35
C ALA A 7 16.24 16.43 -20.81
N LYS A 8 16.09 17.63 -20.25
CA LYS A 8 15.84 17.82 -18.80
C LYS A 8 14.53 17.18 -18.37
N LYS A 9 13.43 17.42 -19.09
CA LYS A 9 12.11 16.84 -18.76
C LYS A 9 12.13 15.31 -18.77
N HIS A 10 12.78 14.69 -19.77
CA HIS A 10 12.91 13.23 -19.83
C HIS A 10 13.74 12.68 -18.65
N LEU A 11 14.81 13.37 -18.26
CA LEU A 11 15.63 12.98 -17.12
C LEU A 11 14.85 13.11 -15.81
N GLU A 12 14.16 14.22 -15.58
CA GLU A 12 13.32 14.44 -14.39
C GLU A 12 12.24 13.36 -14.27
N ARG A 13 11.56 13.04 -15.38
CA ARG A 13 10.58 11.94 -15.44
C ARG A 13 11.22 10.60 -15.09
N TYR A 14 12.33 10.26 -15.73
CA TYR A 14 13.05 9.01 -15.44
C TYR A 14 13.44 8.91 -13.95
N THR A 15 14.04 9.96 -13.40
CA THR A 15 14.45 10.01 -11.99
C THR A 15 13.27 9.78 -11.06
N HIS A 16 12.15 10.47 -11.28
CA HIS A 16 10.93 10.33 -10.47
C HIS A 16 10.46 8.86 -10.37
N TYR A 17 10.33 8.18 -11.52
CA TYR A 17 9.85 6.80 -11.55
C TYR A 17 10.88 5.79 -11.04
N TYR A 18 12.16 6.00 -11.39
CA TYR A 18 13.25 5.13 -10.96
C TYR A 18 13.44 5.14 -9.44
N GLU A 19 13.46 6.32 -8.82
CA GLU A 19 13.63 6.45 -7.36
C GLU A 19 12.52 5.71 -6.59
N ARG A 20 11.28 5.78 -7.07
CA ARG A 20 10.14 5.09 -6.46
C ARG A 20 10.16 3.58 -6.70
N TRP A 21 10.58 3.15 -7.88
CA TRP A 21 10.82 1.73 -8.18
C TRP A 21 11.88 1.15 -7.24
N ASP A 22 13.01 1.85 -7.08
CA ASP A 22 14.14 1.43 -6.26
C ASP A 22 13.78 1.45 -4.77
N THR A 23 13.10 2.50 -4.31
CA THR A 23 12.56 2.60 -2.95
C THR A 23 11.65 1.43 -2.62
N ASN A 24 10.73 1.07 -3.52
CA ASN A 24 9.85 -0.08 -3.30
C ASN A 24 10.61 -1.42 -3.33
N ASP A 25 11.66 -1.58 -4.14
CA ASP A 25 12.49 -2.79 -4.11
C ASP A 25 13.25 -2.93 -2.80
N LYS A 26 13.86 -1.84 -2.32
CA LYS A 26 14.58 -1.81 -1.03
C LYS A 26 13.63 -2.07 0.13
N SER A 27 12.50 -1.38 0.18
CA SER A 27 11.47 -1.59 1.22
C SER A 27 10.91 -3.01 1.19
N ARG A 28 10.75 -3.62 0.01
CA ARG A 28 10.33 -5.03 -0.11
C ARG A 28 11.37 -5.98 0.48
N LYS A 29 12.65 -5.77 0.20
CA LYS A 29 13.74 -6.60 0.74
C LYS A 29 13.80 -6.51 2.27
N ARG A 30 13.63 -5.30 2.82
CA ARG A 30 13.53 -5.10 4.27
C ARG A 30 12.32 -5.82 4.87
N ALA A 31 11.13 -5.60 4.33
CA ALA A 31 9.92 -6.28 4.78
C ALA A 31 9.99 -7.82 4.66
N LEU A 32 10.75 -8.35 3.69
CA LEU A 32 10.99 -9.79 3.60
C LEU A 32 11.92 -10.31 4.70
N ALA A 33 12.93 -9.52 5.09
CA ALA A 33 13.75 -9.84 6.25
C ALA A 33 12.90 -9.81 7.54
N ASP A 34 12.08 -8.77 7.72
CA ASP A 34 11.19 -8.64 8.88
C ASP A 34 10.15 -9.76 8.93
N LEU A 35 9.62 -10.21 7.78
CA LEU A 35 8.75 -11.38 7.68
C LEU A 35 9.44 -12.66 8.19
N ASN A 36 10.71 -12.87 7.82
CA ASN A 36 11.45 -14.05 8.27
C ASN A 36 11.73 -13.97 9.77
N THR A 37 12.16 -12.81 10.28
CA THR A 37 12.31 -12.58 11.73
C THR A 37 10.99 -12.82 12.47
N ALA A 38 9.88 -12.37 11.91
CA ALA A 38 8.56 -12.61 12.50
C ALA A 38 8.24 -14.10 12.59
N ARG A 39 8.56 -14.88 11.55
CA ARG A 39 8.35 -16.33 11.51
C ARG A 39 9.26 -17.10 12.48
N ASP A 40 10.53 -16.71 12.55
CA ASP A 40 11.56 -17.48 13.26
C ASP A 40 11.65 -17.10 14.75
N GLU A 41 11.44 -15.83 15.10
CA GLU A 41 11.68 -15.32 16.46
C GLU A 41 10.42 -14.82 17.16
N HIS A 42 9.59 -14.04 16.45
CA HIS A 42 8.44 -13.40 17.09
C HIS A 42 7.32 -14.41 17.36
N ILE A 43 7.08 -15.37 16.45
CA ILE A 43 6.06 -16.39 16.67
C ILE A 43 6.35 -17.19 17.95
N ASP A 44 7.59 -17.66 18.12
CA ASP A 44 7.98 -18.43 19.29
C ASP A 44 7.90 -17.58 20.56
N ARG A 45 8.40 -16.34 20.55
CA ARG A 45 8.27 -15.44 21.72
C ARG A 45 6.82 -15.15 22.07
N LEU A 46 5.95 -14.92 21.10
CA LEU A 46 4.54 -14.63 21.33
C LEU A 46 3.78 -15.85 21.87
N ALA A 47 4.08 -17.04 21.37
CA ALA A 47 3.51 -18.29 21.88
C ALA A 47 3.88 -18.51 23.36
N HIS A 48 5.13 -18.25 23.75
CA HIS A 48 5.62 -18.50 25.10
C HIS A 48 5.28 -17.38 26.10
N THR A 49 5.45 -16.11 25.72
CA THR A 49 5.30 -14.95 26.62
C THR A 49 3.85 -14.51 26.75
N GLN A 50 3.10 -14.50 25.65
CA GLN A 50 1.75 -13.92 25.60
C GLN A 50 0.65 -14.98 25.58
N ARG A 51 1.01 -16.27 25.53
CA ARG A 51 0.08 -17.40 25.29
C ARG A 51 -0.80 -17.16 24.06
N ALA A 52 -0.23 -16.51 23.05
CA ALA A 52 -0.94 -16.17 21.83
C ALA A 52 -1.43 -17.43 21.12
N THR A 53 -2.64 -17.36 20.58
CA THR A 53 -3.25 -18.43 19.81
C THR A 53 -2.60 -18.53 18.42
N GLN A 54 -2.73 -19.71 17.79
CA GLN A 54 -2.24 -19.90 16.42
C GLN A 54 -2.85 -18.91 15.41
N VAL A 55 -4.08 -18.45 15.64
CA VAL A 55 -4.75 -17.45 14.79
C VAL A 55 -4.07 -16.08 14.90
N GLU A 56 -3.75 -15.66 16.13
CA GLU A 56 -3.07 -14.39 16.42
C GLU A 56 -1.67 -14.35 15.80
N LEU A 57 -0.93 -15.46 15.88
CA LEU A 57 0.39 -15.64 15.27
C LEU A 57 0.31 -15.60 13.73
N LYS A 58 -0.71 -16.23 13.14
CA LYS A 58 -0.92 -16.25 11.69
C LYS A 58 -1.23 -14.86 11.13
N CYS A 59 -2.01 -14.05 11.85
CA CYS A 59 -2.34 -12.67 11.47
C CYS A 59 -1.08 -11.82 11.22
N VAL A 60 -0.07 -11.96 12.09
CA VAL A 60 1.22 -11.27 11.96
C VAL A 60 1.93 -11.65 10.66
N VAL A 61 2.00 -12.94 10.36
CA VAL A 61 2.63 -13.44 9.13
C VAL A 61 1.89 -12.95 7.90
N GLU A 62 0.55 -13.03 7.91
CA GLU A 62 -0.29 -12.58 6.80
C GLU A 62 -0.12 -11.08 6.51
N ALA A 63 0.01 -10.25 7.54
CA ALA A 63 0.26 -8.81 7.40
C ALA A 63 1.62 -8.55 6.71
N TRP A 64 2.69 -9.19 7.15
CA TRP A 64 4.02 -9.04 6.56
C TRP A 64 4.08 -9.56 5.12
N GLU A 65 3.45 -10.71 4.84
CA GLU A 65 3.31 -11.21 3.47
C GLU A 65 2.56 -10.22 2.58
N GLN A 66 1.50 -9.60 3.10
CA GLN A 66 0.75 -8.59 2.36
C GLN A 66 1.63 -7.38 2.06
N ILE A 67 2.39 -6.86 3.04
CA ILE A 67 3.33 -5.75 2.82
C ILE A 67 4.34 -6.09 1.70
N VAL A 68 4.96 -7.28 1.74
CA VAL A 68 5.92 -7.72 0.72
C VAL A 68 5.28 -7.76 -0.68
N LYS A 69 4.05 -8.29 -0.78
CA LYS A 69 3.28 -8.33 -2.04
C LYS A 69 2.98 -6.92 -2.54
N CYS A 70 2.48 -6.04 -1.68
CA CYS A 70 2.16 -4.65 -1.98
C CYS A 70 3.38 -3.89 -2.53
N ARG A 71 4.55 -4.00 -1.88
CA ARG A 71 5.78 -3.37 -2.35
C ARG A 71 6.22 -3.87 -3.72
N ARG A 72 6.03 -5.16 -4.00
CA ARG A 72 6.27 -5.72 -5.34
C ARG A 72 5.34 -5.10 -6.38
N ILE A 73 4.05 -4.97 -6.06
CA ILE A 73 3.08 -4.35 -6.97
C ILE A 73 3.48 -2.90 -7.24
N LEU A 74 3.69 -2.07 -6.20
CA LEU A 74 4.10 -0.66 -6.36
C LEU A 74 5.35 -0.49 -7.22
N LYS A 75 6.37 -1.32 -7.01
CA LYS A 75 7.58 -1.32 -7.85
C LYS A 75 7.22 -1.43 -9.34
N TRP A 76 6.38 -2.40 -9.70
CA TRP A 76 5.97 -2.59 -11.09
C TRP A 76 4.94 -1.54 -11.54
N SER A 77 4.15 -0.97 -10.63
CA SER A 77 3.26 0.17 -10.90
C SER A 77 4.04 1.37 -11.41
N TYR A 78 5.18 1.66 -10.80
CA TYR A 78 6.04 2.76 -11.24
C TYR A 78 6.75 2.47 -12.55
N ALA A 79 7.15 1.22 -12.80
CA ALA A 79 7.65 0.84 -14.12
C ALA A 79 6.57 1.02 -15.20
N TYR A 80 5.34 0.59 -14.93
CA TYR A 80 4.20 0.75 -15.84
C TYR A 80 3.89 2.24 -16.08
N GLY A 81 3.75 3.04 -15.02
CA GLY A 81 3.48 4.47 -15.11
C GLY A 81 4.51 5.26 -15.92
N TYR A 82 5.78 4.85 -15.90
CA TYR A 82 6.82 5.48 -16.73
C TYR A 82 6.52 5.38 -18.23
N TYR A 83 5.97 4.25 -18.69
CA TYR A 83 5.66 4.00 -20.10
C TYR A 83 4.28 4.47 -20.54
N MET A 84 3.44 4.97 -19.63
CA MET A 84 2.12 5.51 -19.98
C MET A 84 2.25 6.79 -20.81
N SER A 85 1.41 6.89 -21.85
CA SER A 85 1.40 8.04 -22.77
C SER A 85 0.88 9.29 -22.07
N GLU A 86 1.53 10.44 -22.27
CA GLU A 86 1.07 11.75 -21.75
C GLU A 86 -0.27 12.18 -22.40
N ASN A 87 -0.65 11.57 -23.52
CA ASN A 87 -1.87 11.92 -24.25
C ASN A 87 -3.13 11.27 -23.66
N GLU A 88 -2.98 10.36 -22.68
CA GLU A 88 -4.08 9.66 -22.00
C GLU A 88 -4.32 10.24 -20.59
N SER A 89 -4.53 11.56 -20.50
CA SER A 89 -4.61 12.28 -19.22
C SER A 89 -5.63 11.69 -18.23
N GLY A 90 -6.82 11.30 -18.70
CA GLY A 90 -7.83 10.67 -17.84
C GLY A 90 -7.41 9.31 -17.25
N LYS A 91 -6.70 8.48 -18.03
CA LYS A 91 -6.15 7.20 -17.54
C LYS A 91 -5.01 7.44 -16.55
N SER A 92 -4.14 8.42 -16.84
CA SER A 92 -3.03 8.80 -15.96
C SER A 92 -3.52 9.31 -14.60
N ASP A 93 -4.54 10.16 -14.58
CA ASP A 93 -5.11 10.72 -13.34
C ASP A 93 -5.79 9.63 -12.50
N PHE A 94 -6.60 8.76 -13.14
CA PHE A 94 -7.24 7.64 -12.45
C PHE A 94 -6.22 6.64 -11.89
N PHE A 95 -5.19 6.30 -12.66
CA PHE A 95 -4.11 5.44 -12.20
C PHE A 95 -3.33 6.08 -11.03
N GLY A 96 -3.01 7.37 -11.13
CA GLY A 96 -2.35 8.11 -10.06
C GLY A 96 -3.17 8.14 -8.76
N HIS A 97 -4.49 8.27 -8.85
CA HIS A 97 -5.39 8.20 -7.71
C HIS A 97 -5.34 6.82 -7.02
N LEU A 98 -5.53 5.74 -7.78
CA LEU A 98 -5.47 4.37 -7.24
C LEU A 98 -4.11 4.04 -6.63
N LEU A 99 -3.02 4.50 -7.28
CA LEU A 99 -1.67 4.29 -6.78
C LEU A 99 -1.47 5.01 -5.45
N GLY A 100 -1.93 6.26 -5.32
CA GLY A 100 -1.84 7.03 -4.07
C GLY A 100 -2.64 6.41 -2.92
N GLU A 101 -3.82 5.86 -3.19
CA GLU A 101 -4.60 5.13 -2.17
C GLU A 101 -3.88 3.85 -1.71
N ALA A 102 -3.35 3.07 -2.66
CA ALA A 102 -2.59 1.85 -2.37
C ALA A 102 -1.31 2.15 -1.56
N GLU A 103 -0.57 3.20 -1.92
CA GLU A 103 0.62 3.62 -1.17
C GLU A 103 0.28 3.99 0.28
N ASN A 104 -0.74 4.83 0.49
CA ASN A 104 -1.15 5.22 1.83
C ASN A 104 -1.55 4.00 2.68
N ALA A 105 -2.31 3.07 2.09
CA ALA A 105 -2.73 1.86 2.78
C ALA A 105 -1.54 0.99 3.22
N VAL A 106 -0.56 0.73 2.33
CA VAL A 106 0.60 -0.09 2.69
C VAL A 106 1.52 0.61 3.70
N GLU A 107 1.67 1.94 3.64
CA GLU A 107 2.47 2.65 4.65
C GLU A 107 1.83 2.55 6.04
N ARG A 108 0.50 2.68 6.13
CA ARG A 108 -0.22 2.52 7.40
C ARG A 108 -0.11 1.11 7.96
N LEU A 109 -0.28 0.08 7.11
CA LEU A 109 -0.11 -1.32 7.51
C LEU A 109 1.32 -1.58 7.97
N HIS A 110 2.32 -1.13 7.20
CA HIS A 110 3.72 -1.33 7.50
C HIS A 110 4.13 -0.65 8.82
N HIS A 111 3.69 0.59 9.03
CA HIS A 111 3.92 1.29 10.29
C HIS A 111 3.35 0.54 11.50
N TRP A 112 2.11 0.05 11.40
CA TRP A 112 1.48 -0.71 12.47
C TRP A 112 2.21 -2.04 12.74
N ALA A 113 2.61 -2.74 11.68
CA ALA A 113 3.34 -4.00 11.79
C ALA A 113 4.75 -3.84 12.37
N GLU A 114 5.47 -2.76 12.07
CA GLU A 114 6.82 -2.51 12.59
C GLU A 114 6.76 -1.92 14.01
N LYS A 115 6.04 -0.82 14.23
CA LYS A 115 6.15 -0.03 15.48
C LYS A 115 5.32 -0.56 16.64
N GLU A 116 4.14 -1.11 16.37
CA GLU A 116 3.29 -1.61 17.45
C GLU A 116 3.68 -3.05 17.85
N MET A 117 4.32 -3.80 16.96
CA MET A 117 4.87 -5.13 17.28
C MET A 117 6.01 -5.06 18.29
N ASP A 118 6.91 -4.08 18.16
CA ASP A 118 7.99 -3.86 19.13
C ASP A 118 7.42 -3.65 20.55
N LYS A 119 6.36 -2.85 20.67
CA LYS A 119 5.70 -2.61 21.97
C LYS A 119 5.09 -3.89 22.53
N TYR A 120 4.54 -4.73 21.66
CA TYR A 120 3.90 -5.98 22.02
C TYR A 120 4.92 -7.05 22.47
N LEU A 121 6.11 -7.06 21.88
CA LEU A 121 7.21 -7.97 22.24
C LEU A 121 7.93 -7.58 23.54
N LEU A 122 7.85 -6.31 23.95
CA LEU A 122 8.58 -5.77 25.10
C LEU A 122 7.76 -5.69 26.39
N ALA A 123 6.43 -5.67 26.31
CA ALA A 123 5.57 -5.52 27.47
C ALA A 123 4.90 -6.84 27.88
N GLU A 124 4.74 -7.05 29.19
CA GLU A 124 3.70 -7.95 29.72
C GLU A 124 2.34 -7.29 29.43
N CYS A 125 1.83 -7.50 28.23
CA CYS A 125 0.61 -6.85 27.78
C CYS A 125 -0.63 -7.47 28.45
N VAL A 126 -1.60 -6.62 28.77
CA VAL A 126 -2.93 -7.07 29.18
C VAL A 126 -3.68 -7.64 27.96
N SER A 127 -4.47 -8.70 28.15
CA SER A 127 -5.23 -9.39 27.09
C SER A 127 -6.01 -8.45 26.15
N GLU A 128 -6.51 -7.32 26.65
CA GLU A 128 -7.27 -6.36 25.85
C GLU A 128 -6.40 -5.61 24.83
N VAL A 129 -5.17 -5.27 25.20
CA VAL A 129 -4.21 -4.59 24.30
C VAL A 129 -3.82 -5.50 23.14
N VAL A 130 -3.65 -6.80 23.43
CA VAL A 130 -3.38 -7.86 22.45
C VAL A 130 -4.49 -7.92 21.40
N LYS A 131 -5.75 -7.98 21.85
CA LYS A 131 -6.92 -8.05 20.96
C LYS A 131 -7.05 -6.82 20.07
N VAL A 132 -6.83 -5.62 20.63
CA VAL A 132 -6.86 -4.37 19.85
C VAL A 132 -5.78 -4.40 18.77
N PHE A 133 -4.57 -4.82 19.10
CA PHE A 133 -3.49 -4.96 18.13
C PHE A 133 -3.86 -5.92 16.98
N HIS A 134 -4.32 -7.13 17.30
CA HIS A 134 -4.66 -8.13 16.28
C HIS A 134 -5.85 -7.72 15.40
N THR A 135 -6.88 -7.14 16.01
CA THR A 135 -8.04 -6.64 15.26
C THR A 135 -7.58 -5.57 14.28
N LYS A 136 -6.79 -4.60 14.76
CA LYS A 136 -6.32 -3.50 13.91
C LYS A 136 -5.38 -3.98 12.80
N LEU A 137 -4.48 -4.91 13.10
CA LEU A 137 -3.55 -5.47 12.12
C LEU A 137 -4.32 -6.25 11.03
N THR A 138 -5.31 -7.05 11.42
CA THR A 138 -6.18 -7.79 10.49
C THR A 138 -6.96 -6.82 9.59
N ASP A 139 -7.59 -5.81 10.18
CA ASP A 139 -8.37 -4.82 9.44
C ASP A 139 -7.51 -4.07 8.42
N LEU A 140 -6.33 -3.59 8.85
CA LEU A 140 -5.39 -2.89 7.96
C LEU A 140 -4.89 -3.81 6.85
N THR A 141 -4.66 -5.08 7.14
CA THR A 141 -4.23 -6.08 6.14
C THR A 141 -5.29 -6.26 5.07
N LEU A 142 -6.57 -6.41 5.49
CA LEU A 142 -7.69 -6.57 4.58
C LEU A 142 -7.92 -5.31 3.72
N VAL A 143 -7.95 -4.13 4.36
CA VAL A 143 -8.13 -2.85 3.66
C VAL A 143 -7.01 -2.64 2.63
N THR A 144 -5.76 -2.88 3.03
CA THR A 144 -4.62 -2.77 2.12
C THR A 144 -4.75 -3.72 0.94
N LYS A 145 -5.11 -4.99 1.20
CA LYS A 145 -5.34 -5.96 0.14
C LYS A 145 -6.37 -5.47 -0.88
N THR A 146 -7.49 -4.92 -0.41
CA THR A 146 -8.55 -4.38 -1.29
C THR A 146 -8.05 -3.26 -2.20
N TYR A 147 -7.29 -2.29 -1.67
CA TYR A 147 -6.74 -1.22 -2.50
C TYR A 147 -5.80 -1.74 -3.59
N PHE A 148 -4.97 -2.74 -3.26
CA PHE A 148 -4.07 -3.35 -4.24
C PHE A 148 -4.80 -4.22 -5.26
N GLU A 149 -5.87 -4.92 -4.87
CA GLU A 149 -6.73 -5.66 -5.81
C GLU A 149 -7.42 -4.71 -6.79
N ASN A 150 -7.88 -3.54 -6.32
CA ASN A 150 -8.44 -2.51 -7.19
C ASN A 150 -7.39 -1.96 -8.17
N LEU A 151 -6.16 -1.71 -7.70
CA LEU A 151 -5.05 -1.27 -8.55
C LEU A 151 -4.72 -2.30 -9.65
N VAL A 152 -4.60 -3.58 -9.28
CA VAL A 152 -4.31 -4.67 -10.24
C VAL A 152 -5.47 -4.87 -11.23
N ARG A 153 -6.72 -4.86 -10.75
CA ARG A 153 -7.90 -4.98 -11.61
C ARG A 153 -7.98 -3.82 -12.61
N ALA A 154 -7.56 -2.62 -12.22
CA ALA A 154 -7.52 -1.48 -13.12
C ALA A 154 -6.51 -1.70 -14.26
N TRP A 155 -5.39 -2.39 -14.00
CA TRP A 155 -4.43 -2.78 -15.05
C TRP A 155 -4.99 -3.82 -16.01
N ASP A 156 -5.64 -4.86 -15.48
CA ASP A 156 -6.20 -5.94 -16.30
C ASP A 156 -7.27 -5.42 -17.27
N ASN A 157 -7.93 -4.32 -16.93
CA ASN A 157 -8.97 -3.68 -17.74
C ASN A 157 -8.48 -2.47 -18.55
N ASP A 158 -7.16 -2.31 -18.77
CA ASP A 158 -6.54 -1.17 -19.47
C ASP A 158 -7.05 0.22 -18.99
N LEU A 159 -7.37 0.31 -17.69
CA LEU A 159 -7.89 1.51 -17.06
C LEU A 159 -9.22 2.03 -17.66
N CYS A 160 -10.03 1.17 -18.30
CA CYS A 160 -11.33 1.52 -18.89
C CYS A 160 -12.37 2.13 -17.92
N GLY A 161 -12.13 2.09 -16.60
CA GLY A 161 -13.01 2.71 -15.60
C GLY A 161 -12.90 4.24 -15.47
N ALA A 162 -11.95 4.88 -16.17
CA ALA A 162 -11.67 6.32 -16.06
C ALA A 162 -12.89 7.21 -16.40
N ASP A 163 -13.82 6.74 -17.24
CA ASP A 163 -15.01 7.51 -17.65
C ASP A 163 -16.12 7.54 -16.58
N ASN A 164 -16.14 6.60 -15.63
CA ASN A 164 -17.20 6.49 -14.61
C ASN A 164 -16.95 7.31 -13.33
N VAL A 165 -15.71 7.73 -13.08
CA VAL A 165 -15.36 8.50 -11.86
C VAL A 165 -15.66 10.00 -12.04
N VAL A 166 -15.60 10.51 -13.27
CA VAL A 166 -15.93 11.91 -13.60
C VAL A 166 -17.43 12.19 -13.43
N SER A 167 -18.29 11.19 -13.70
CA SER A 167 -19.74 11.31 -13.53
C SER A 167 -20.17 11.26 -12.06
N GLU A 168 -19.60 10.38 -11.24
CA GLU A 168 -19.94 10.32 -9.80
C GLU A 168 -19.45 11.53 -9.00
N SER A 169 -18.27 12.08 -9.34
CA SER A 169 -17.70 13.26 -8.68
C SER A 169 -18.48 14.54 -9.00
N THR A 170 -18.99 14.68 -10.23
CA THR A 170 -19.87 15.80 -10.63
C THR A 170 -21.27 15.69 -10.02
N GLU A 171 -21.80 14.48 -9.83
CA GLU A 171 -23.12 14.25 -9.23
C GLU A 171 -23.12 14.45 -7.70
N SER A 172 -22.04 14.03 -7.02
CA SER A 172 -21.81 14.30 -5.59
C SER A 172 -21.63 15.81 -5.31
N SER A 173 -21.03 16.55 -6.25
CA SER A 173 -20.86 18.00 -6.15
C SER A 173 -22.17 18.78 -6.36
N ARG A 174 -23.06 18.29 -7.25
CA ARG A 174 -24.42 18.85 -7.43
C ARG A 174 -25.31 18.62 -6.21
N LYS A 175 -25.33 17.39 -5.67
CA LYS A 175 -26.11 17.04 -4.45
C LYS A 175 -25.69 17.81 -3.21
N ARG A 176 -24.44 18.27 -3.13
CA ARG A 176 -23.94 19.11 -2.02
C ARG A 176 -24.33 20.59 -2.16
N LYS A 177 -24.62 21.07 -3.38
CA LYS A 177 -25.06 22.44 -3.63
C LYS A 177 -26.56 22.61 -3.37
N ASP A 178 -27.37 21.64 -3.78
CA ASP A 178 -28.84 21.64 -3.57
C ASP A 178 -29.27 21.44 -2.10
N ARG A 179 -28.34 21.09 -1.19
CA ARG A 179 -28.59 20.97 0.26
C ARG A 179 -28.24 22.24 1.06
N LYS A 180 -27.70 23.27 0.39
CA LYS A 180 -27.22 24.49 1.04
C LYS A 180 -28.04 25.74 0.73
N ASP A 181 -29.10 25.60 -0.06
CA ASP A 181 -30.09 26.64 -0.36
C ASP A 181 -31.44 26.31 0.30
#